data_AF-A0AAN8WR66-F1
#
_entry.id   AF-A0AAN8WR66-F1
#
_cell.length_a   1.000
_cell.length_b   1.000
_cell.length_c   1.000
_cell.angle_alpha   90.00
_cell.angle_beta   90.00
_cell.angle_gamma   90.00
#
_symmetry.space_group_name_H-M   'P 1'
#
loop_
_entity.id
_entity.type
_entity.pdbx_description
1 polymer ?
#
loop_
_entity_poly.entity_id
_entity_poly.type
_entity_poly.pdbx_seq_one_letter_code
_entity_poly.pdbx_strand_id
1 'polypeptide(L)'
;MSVSSKSSGSVVDTVSKTIGTMEIETDPEAQTTKKGLGVGMTVFFLVAQMAGAGFLALPKAVANTGWLGLAMMILFCVMIGFSGTRLGHCWIILEERWPEYRVNCRQPYMEIAYRSFGKTFRTLTLISVLSVIIGGTMAFIILIGGFMNDLVPSVSVCEWILITCGVLLPFTWLGTPKDFWQV
;
A
#
# COMPACT_ATOMS: atom_id res chain seq x y z
N MET A 1 2.74 -38.32 -7.15
CA MET A 1 3.13 -36.93 -7.48
C MET A 1 2.36 -36.00 -6.54
N SER A 2 2.92 -35.74 -5.35
CA SER A 2 2.26 -34.99 -4.28
C SER A 2 3.29 -34.15 -3.55
N VAL A 3 3.69 -33.04 -4.16
CA VAL A 3 4.50 -31.98 -3.53
C VAL A 3 4.13 -30.68 -4.26
N SER A 4 3.85 -29.60 -3.52
CA SER A 4 3.58 -28.21 -3.99
C SER A 4 2.14 -27.68 -3.84
N SER A 5 1.61 -27.70 -2.61
CA SER A 5 0.44 -26.87 -2.25
C SER A 5 0.51 -26.26 -0.84
N LYS A 6 1.41 -26.74 0.02
CA LYS A 6 1.44 -26.36 1.44
C LYS A 6 2.30 -25.13 1.79
N SER A 7 3.13 -24.62 0.88
CA SER A 7 4.06 -23.49 1.16
C SER A 7 3.49 -22.12 0.82
N SER A 8 2.57 -22.02 -0.14
CA SER A 8 1.95 -20.73 -0.51
C SER A 8 1.05 -20.18 0.59
N GLY A 9 0.46 -21.03 1.44
CA GLY A 9 -0.40 -20.58 2.55
C GLY A 9 0.36 -19.73 3.58
N SER A 10 1.55 -20.15 4.02
CA SER A 10 2.31 -19.43 5.05
C SER A 10 2.88 -18.10 4.57
N VAL A 11 3.37 -18.04 3.32
CA VAL A 11 3.82 -16.78 2.71
C VAL A 11 2.61 -15.88 2.49
N VAL A 12 1.52 -16.39 1.91
CA VAL A 12 0.29 -15.61 1.70
C VAL A 12 -0.32 -15.13 3.02
N ASP A 13 -0.27 -15.91 4.11
CA ASP A 13 -0.80 -15.52 5.42
C ASP A 13 0.11 -14.50 6.14
N THR A 14 1.43 -14.66 6.03
CA THR A 14 2.43 -13.71 6.56
C THR A 14 2.33 -12.40 5.81
N VAL A 15 2.25 -12.49 4.49
CA VAL A 15 2.14 -11.36 3.57
C VAL A 15 0.75 -10.72 3.65
N SER A 16 -0.33 -11.48 3.85
CA SER A 16 -1.69 -11.01 4.14
C SER A 16 -1.72 -10.26 5.49
N LYS A 17 -1.00 -10.76 6.50
CA LYS A 17 -0.75 -10.03 7.75
C LYS A 17 0.08 -8.78 7.50
N THR A 18 1.10 -8.81 6.65
CA THR A 18 1.95 -7.65 6.32
C THR A 18 1.21 -6.58 5.50
N ILE A 19 0.41 -6.93 4.49
CA ILE A 19 -0.48 -6.00 3.77
C ILE A 19 -1.49 -5.40 4.75
N GLY A 20 -2.12 -6.23 5.58
CA GLY A 20 -3.02 -5.76 6.63
C GLY A 20 -2.31 -5.01 7.77
N THR A 21 -0.98 -4.86 7.69
CA THR A 21 -0.16 -4.03 8.58
C THR A 21 0.39 -2.81 7.83
N MET A 22 0.51 -2.84 6.51
CA MET A 22 0.88 -1.68 5.67
C MET A 22 -0.33 -0.79 5.32
N GLU A 23 -1.54 -1.34 5.21
CA GLU A 23 -2.78 -0.55 5.28
C GLU A 23 -3.03 0.00 6.70
N ILE A 24 -2.25 -0.45 7.68
CA ILE A 24 -2.29 -0.01 9.08
C ILE A 24 -0.88 0.42 9.53
N GLU A 25 -0.29 1.35 8.77
CA GLU A 25 0.55 2.38 9.38
C GLU A 25 -0.34 3.58 9.77
N THR A 26 -1.48 3.26 10.38
CA THR A 26 -1.89 4.02 11.55
C THR A 26 -0.98 3.52 12.66
N ASP A 27 -0.05 4.38 13.05
CA ASP A 27 0.79 4.22 14.22
C ASP A 27 -0.03 3.66 15.40
N PRO A 28 0.50 2.69 16.15
CA PRO A 28 -0.25 1.89 17.09
C PRO A 28 -0.32 2.55 18.46
N GLU A 29 -0.88 3.75 18.55
CA GLU A 29 -1.09 4.39 19.84
C GLU A 29 -2.42 5.15 19.93
N ALA A 30 -3.52 4.44 19.72
CA ALA A 30 -4.82 4.82 20.28
C ALA A 30 -5.78 3.62 20.31
N GLN A 31 -5.31 2.49 20.84
CA GLN A 31 -6.20 1.43 21.34
C GLN A 31 -6.82 1.88 22.66
N THR A 32 -7.73 2.86 22.64
CA THR A 32 -8.67 3.06 23.76
C THR A 32 -10.00 3.61 23.25
N THR A 33 -10.95 2.69 23.11
CA THR A 33 -12.39 2.91 23.32
C THR A 33 -13.17 3.73 22.27
N LYS A 34 -13.86 2.98 21.39
CA LYS A 34 -15.19 3.30 20.84
C LYS A 34 -15.37 4.70 20.18
N LYS A 35 -14.76 4.91 19.02
CA LYS A 35 -15.28 5.68 17.85
C LYS A 35 -14.18 5.71 16.79
N GLY A 36 -14.52 5.47 15.52
CA GLY A 36 -13.56 5.36 14.42
C GLY A 36 -12.73 6.62 14.18
N LEU A 37 -11.70 6.50 13.32
CA LEU A 37 -10.83 7.59 12.89
C LEU A 37 -11.68 8.74 12.31
N GLY A 38 -11.50 9.96 12.82
CA GLY A 38 -12.22 11.13 12.31
C GLY A 38 -11.92 11.33 10.83
N VAL A 39 -12.96 11.62 10.02
CA VAL A 39 -12.87 11.73 8.56
C VAL A 39 -11.71 12.64 8.11
N GLY A 40 -11.48 13.75 8.82
CA GLY A 40 -10.38 14.67 8.51
C GLY A 40 -8.99 14.05 8.62
N MET A 41 -8.75 13.24 9.65
CA MET A 41 -7.46 12.57 9.83
C MET A 41 -7.24 11.49 8.76
N THR A 42 -8.29 10.73 8.44
CA THR A 42 -8.25 9.74 7.36
C THR A 42 -7.90 10.36 6.02
N VAL A 43 -8.52 11.49 5.67
CA VAL A 43 -8.22 12.22 4.42
C VAL A 43 -6.77 12.70 4.40
N PHE A 44 -6.27 13.25 5.52
CA PHE A 44 -4.88 13.70 5.61
C PHE A 44 -3.89 12.57 5.36
N PHE A 45 -4.06 11.42 6.01
CA PHE A 45 -3.18 10.25 5.81
C PHE A 45 -3.25 9.70 4.38
N LEU A 46 -4.44 9.65 3.78
CA LEU A 46 -4.59 9.23 2.40
C LEU A 46 -3.82 10.16 1.43
N VAL A 47 -3.96 11.48 1.61
CA VAL A 47 -3.25 12.46 0.78
C VAL A 47 -1.73 12.36 1.00
N ALA A 48 -1.29 12.22 2.24
CA ALA A 48 0.13 12.06 2.58
C ALA A 48 0.75 10.83 1.92
N GLN A 49 0.06 9.68 1.94
CA GLN A 49 0.54 8.46 1.31
C GLN A 49 0.64 8.59 -0.22
N MET A 50 -0.29 9.32 -0.85
CA MET A 50 -0.30 9.55 -2.30
C MET A 50 0.74 10.60 -2.75
N ALA A 51 1.12 11.52 -1.88
CA ALA A 51 2.13 12.57 -2.14
C ALA A 51 3.59 12.06 -2.24
N GLY A 52 3.79 10.73 -2.25
CA GLY A 52 5.11 10.10 -2.26
C GLY A 52 5.84 10.11 -3.61
N ALA A 53 6.67 9.08 -3.84
CA ALA A 53 7.60 9.00 -4.98
C ALA A 53 6.96 9.20 -6.36
N GLY A 54 5.69 8.83 -6.54
CA GLY A 54 4.95 9.05 -7.79
C GLY A 54 4.73 10.54 -8.12
N PHE A 55 4.52 11.39 -7.12
CA PHE A 55 4.34 12.84 -7.33
C PHE A 55 5.65 13.53 -7.71
N LEU A 56 6.79 13.05 -7.21
CA LEU A 56 8.11 13.60 -7.53
C LEU A 56 8.51 13.35 -8.99
N ALA A 57 8.04 12.26 -9.60
CA ALA A 57 8.30 11.95 -11.02
C ALA A 57 7.37 12.71 -11.99
N LEU A 58 6.23 13.22 -11.50
CA LEU A 58 5.19 13.87 -12.30
C LEU A 58 5.68 15.13 -13.03
N PRO A 59 6.41 16.07 -12.39
CA PRO A 59 6.92 17.27 -13.06
C PRO A 59 7.84 16.95 -14.25
N LYS A 60 8.71 15.95 -14.09
CA LYS A 60 9.62 15.50 -15.16
C LYS A 60 8.85 14.89 -16.34
N ALA A 61 7.79 14.13 -16.05
CA ALA A 61 6.92 13.56 -17.09
C ALA A 61 6.15 14.65 -17.85
N VAL A 62 5.62 15.66 -17.15
CA VAL A 62 4.89 16.80 -17.76
C VAL A 62 5.84 17.67 -18.59
N ALA A 63 7.05 17.94 -18.10
CA ALA A 63 8.06 18.68 -18.86
C ALA A 63 8.40 18.00 -20.20
N ASN A 64 8.45 16.66 -20.22
CA ASN A 64 8.74 15.88 -21.43
C ASN A 64 7.55 15.78 -22.40
N THR A 65 6.31 15.85 -21.90
CA THR A 65 5.08 15.72 -22.71
C THR A 65 4.48 17.05 -23.15
N GLY A 66 4.97 18.17 -22.60
CA GLY A 66 4.49 19.52 -22.91
C GLY A 66 3.05 19.75 -22.44
N TRP A 67 2.33 20.68 -23.09
CA TRP A 67 0.97 21.07 -22.69
C TRP A 67 -0.04 19.91 -22.69
N LEU A 68 0.21 18.85 -23.48
CA LEU A 68 -0.63 17.66 -23.52
C LEU A 68 -0.58 16.85 -22.21
N GLY A 69 0.54 16.91 -21.48
CA GLY A 69 0.70 16.22 -20.19
C GLY A 69 -0.30 16.69 -19.13
N LEU A 70 -0.66 17.98 -19.14
CA LEU A 70 -1.65 18.53 -18.20
C LEU A 70 -3.05 17.96 -18.44
N ALA A 71 -3.46 17.84 -19.71
CA ALA A 71 -4.76 17.26 -20.07
C ALA A 71 -4.84 15.77 -19.66
N MET A 72 -3.77 15.01 -19.87
CA MET A 72 -3.68 13.61 -19.45
C MET A 72 -3.70 13.45 -17.93
N MET A 73 -3.06 14.36 -17.18
CA MET A 73 -3.07 14.33 -15.72
C MET A 73 -4.50 14.49 -15.16
N ILE A 74 -5.27 15.46 -15.68
CA ILE A 74 -6.67 15.67 -15.28
C ILE A 74 -7.51 14.43 -15.58
N LEU A 75 -7.33 13.83 -16.76
CA LEU A 75 -8.03 12.60 -17.13
C LEU A 75 -7.73 11.45 -16.15
N PHE A 76 -6.46 11.23 -15.79
CA PHE A 76 -6.10 10.18 -14.83
C PHE A 76 -6.67 10.46 -13.44
N CYS A 77 -6.66 11.71 -12.96
CA CYS A 77 -7.29 12.07 -11.69
C CYS A 77 -8.78 11.71 -11.66
N VAL A 78 -9.53 12.00 -12.73
CA VAL A 78 -10.95 11.65 -12.84
C VAL A 78 -11.14 10.13 -12.84
N MET A 79 -10.29 9.38 -13.56
CA MET A 79 -10.37 7.91 -13.62
C MET A 79 -10.07 7.26 -12.25
N ILE A 80 -9.08 7.76 -11.53
CA ILE A 80 -8.73 7.28 -10.18
C ILE A 80 -9.86 7.60 -9.20
N GLY A 81 -10.38 8.83 -9.23
CA GLY A 81 -11.52 9.22 -8.39
C GLY A 81 -12.78 8.38 -8.69
N PHE A 82 -13.02 8.08 -9.97
CA PHE A 82 -14.11 7.18 -10.37
C PHE A 82 -13.90 5.75 -9.83
N SER A 83 -12.70 5.20 -9.94
CA SER A 83 -12.39 3.87 -9.42
C SER A 83 -12.57 3.79 -7.89
N GLY A 84 -12.04 4.78 -7.15
CA GLY A 84 -12.13 4.82 -5.69
C GLY A 84 -13.56 4.97 -5.18
N THR A 85 -14.37 5.81 -5.83
CA THR A 85 -15.80 5.98 -5.45
C THR A 85 -16.60 4.71 -5.69
N ARG A 86 -16.42 4.03 -6.83
CA ARG A 86 -17.08 2.75 -7.11
C ARG A 86 -16.73 1.68 -6.07
N LEU A 87 -15.47 1.63 -5.68
CA LEU A 87 -14.99 0.67 -4.69
C LEU A 87 -15.57 0.94 -3.30
N GLY A 88 -15.68 2.20 -2.90
CA GLY A 88 -16.40 2.60 -1.68
C GLY A 88 -17.89 2.24 -1.71
N HIS A 89 -18.57 2.43 -2.85
CA HIS A 89 -19.96 1.99 -3.01
C HIS A 89 -20.13 0.47 -2.90
N CYS A 90 -19.21 -0.31 -3.50
CA CYS A 90 -19.21 -1.76 -3.35
C CYS A 90 -19.07 -2.19 -1.88
N TRP A 91 -18.28 -1.46 -1.09
CA TRP A 91 -18.15 -1.71 0.35
C TRP A 91 -19.45 -1.45 1.12
N ILE A 92 -20.12 -0.32 0.85
CA ILE A 92 -21.39 0.02 1.51
C ILE A 92 -22.46 -1.05 1.24
N ILE A 93 -22.59 -1.50 -0.02
CA ILE A 93 -23.54 -2.57 -0.38
C ILE A 93 -23.22 -3.89 0.34
N LEU A 94 -21.94 -4.19 0.51
CA LEU A 94 -21.48 -5.38 1.22
C LEU A 94 -21.86 -5.34 2.70
N GLU A 95 -21.66 -4.19 3.34
CA GLU A 95 -21.97 -3.95 4.75
C GLU A 95 -23.49 -3.97 5.03
N GLU A 96 -24.31 -3.51 4.09
CA GLU A 96 -25.77 -3.59 4.17
C GLU A 96 -26.28 -5.04 4.06
N ARG A 97 -25.66 -5.87 3.21
CA ARG A 97 -26.13 -7.24 2.93
C ARG A 97 -25.72 -8.25 4.00
N TRP A 98 -24.55 -8.07 4.63
CA TRP A 98 -24.03 -9.01 5.63
C TRP A 98 -23.61 -8.28 6.92
N PRO A 99 -24.37 -8.46 8.03
CA PRO A 99 -24.08 -7.77 9.29
C PRO A 99 -22.76 -8.21 9.93
N GLU A 100 -22.17 -9.33 9.49
CA GLU A 100 -20.86 -9.84 9.93
C GLU A 100 -19.71 -8.85 9.63
N TYR A 101 -19.85 -8.03 8.57
CA TYR A 101 -18.82 -7.06 8.17
C TYR A 101 -19.02 -5.66 8.77
N ARG A 102 -20.04 -5.44 9.64
CA ARG A 102 -20.18 -4.20 10.41
C ARG A 102 -19.11 -4.05 11.50
N VAL A 103 -18.38 -5.12 11.78
CA VAL A 103 -17.21 -5.10 12.68
C VAL A 103 -15.96 -4.87 11.84
N ASN A 104 -15.01 -4.09 12.38
CA ASN A 104 -13.80 -3.64 11.68
C ASN A 104 -13.07 -4.80 10.98
N CYS A 105 -13.15 -4.84 9.65
CA CYS A 105 -12.53 -5.88 8.84
C CYS A 105 -11.14 -5.44 8.39
N ARG A 106 -10.13 -6.27 8.68
CA ARG A 106 -8.73 -5.94 8.39
C ARG A 106 -8.38 -5.99 6.90
N GLN A 107 -9.22 -6.59 6.06
CA GLN A 107 -8.97 -6.82 4.63
C GLN A 107 -10.23 -6.62 3.79
N PRO A 108 -10.69 -5.36 3.64
CA PRO A 108 -11.94 -5.07 2.97
C PRO A 108 -11.93 -5.50 1.48
N TYR A 109 -10.81 -5.29 0.77
CA TYR A 109 -10.70 -5.56 -0.66
C TYR A 109 -10.80 -7.04 -1.02
N MET A 110 -10.13 -7.91 -0.27
CA MET A 110 -10.19 -9.36 -0.50
C MET A 110 -11.58 -9.93 -0.24
N GLU A 111 -12.33 -9.32 0.69
CA GLU A 111 -13.66 -9.77 1.04
C GLU A 111 -14.72 -9.32 0.01
N ILE A 112 -14.63 -8.09 -0.47
CA ILE A 112 -15.44 -7.62 -1.61
C ILE A 112 -15.22 -8.55 -2.81
N ALA A 113 -13.96 -8.89 -3.12
CA ALA A 113 -13.62 -9.77 -4.23
C ALA A 113 -14.11 -11.22 -4.01
N TYR A 114 -13.97 -11.74 -2.79
CA TYR A 114 -14.42 -13.08 -2.43
C TYR A 114 -15.93 -13.24 -2.61
N ARG A 115 -16.68 -12.23 -2.22
CA ARG A 115 -18.15 -12.28 -2.23
C ARG A 115 -18.76 -11.97 -3.59
N SER A 116 -18.08 -11.19 -4.43
CA SER A 116 -18.54 -10.88 -5.79
C SER A 116 -18.26 -11.99 -6.80
N PHE A 117 -17.07 -12.60 -6.76
CA PHE A 117 -16.65 -13.57 -7.78
C PHE A 117 -16.04 -14.89 -7.21
N GLY A 118 -16.08 -15.10 -5.90
CA GLY A 118 -15.64 -16.34 -5.25
C GLY A 118 -14.14 -16.41 -4.94
N LYS A 119 -13.66 -17.62 -4.62
CA LYS A 119 -12.29 -17.90 -4.13
C LYS A 119 -11.18 -17.50 -5.10
N THR A 120 -11.41 -17.66 -6.40
CA THR A 120 -10.41 -17.37 -7.44
C THR A 120 -10.06 -15.89 -7.46
N PHE A 121 -11.07 -15.02 -7.41
CA PHE A 121 -10.87 -13.58 -7.45
C PHE A 121 -10.29 -13.00 -6.17
N ARG A 122 -10.57 -13.63 -5.01
CA ARG A 122 -9.87 -13.31 -3.77
C ARG A 122 -8.35 -13.46 -3.91
N THR A 123 -7.91 -14.56 -4.52
CA THR A 123 -6.47 -14.83 -4.74
C THR A 123 -5.87 -13.86 -5.76
N LEU A 124 -6.59 -13.59 -6.85
CA LEU A 124 -6.15 -12.62 -7.87
C LEU A 124 -6.00 -11.21 -7.28
N THR A 125 -6.97 -10.75 -6.48
CA THR A 125 -6.93 -9.44 -5.83
C THR A 125 -5.77 -9.34 -4.85
N LEU A 126 -5.52 -10.40 -4.07
CA LEU A 126 -4.36 -10.46 -3.18
C LEU A 126 -3.04 -10.37 -3.94
N ILE A 127 -2.88 -11.10 -5.05
CA ILE A 127 -1.67 -11.02 -5.89
C ILE A 127 -1.50 -9.60 -6.47
N SER A 128 -2.60 -8.96 -6.90
CA SER A 128 -2.57 -7.60 -7.44
C SER A 128 -2.19 -6.56 -6.39
N VAL A 129 -2.70 -6.66 -5.17
CA VAL A 129 -2.33 -5.74 -4.09
C VAL A 129 -0.85 -5.93 -3.74
N LEU A 130 -0.36 -7.17 -3.79
CA LEU A 130 1.03 -7.46 -3.51
C LEU A 130 2.01 -6.93 -4.53
N SER A 131 1.69 -7.04 -5.81
CA SER A 131 2.55 -6.49 -6.85
C SER A 131 2.69 -4.96 -6.70
N VAL A 132 1.63 -4.26 -6.31
CA VAL A 132 1.65 -2.80 -6.06
C VAL A 132 2.53 -2.45 -4.87
N ILE A 133 2.43 -3.18 -3.76
CA ILE A 133 3.22 -2.91 -2.55
C ILE A 133 4.71 -3.20 -2.79
N ILE A 134 5.03 -4.30 -3.46
CA ILE A 134 6.42 -4.62 -3.86
C ILE A 134 6.94 -3.52 -4.79
N GLY A 135 6.15 -3.13 -5.80
CA GLY A 135 6.52 -2.06 -6.73
C GLY A 135 6.75 -0.72 -6.03
N GLY A 136 5.87 -0.35 -5.09
CA GLY A 136 6.00 0.86 -4.29
C GLY A 136 7.27 0.85 -3.44
N THR A 137 7.52 -0.26 -2.73
CA THR A 137 8.73 -0.44 -1.92
C THR A 137 10.00 -0.29 -2.77
N MET A 138 10.03 -0.95 -3.94
CA MET A 138 11.15 -0.85 -4.87
C MET A 138 11.37 0.60 -5.37
N ALA A 139 10.28 1.30 -5.71
CA ALA A 139 10.37 2.70 -6.14
C ALA A 139 10.92 3.62 -5.04
N PHE A 140 10.50 3.42 -3.78
CA PHE A 140 11.03 4.19 -2.65
C PHE A 140 12.53 3.94 -2.42
N ILE A 141 12.99 2.69 -2.52
CA ILE A 141 14.43 2.36 -2.38
C ILE A 141 15.25 3.05 -3.48
N ILE A 142 14.78 3.04 -4.72
CA ILE A 142 15.46 3.71 -5.85
C ILE A 142 15.53 5.23 -5.60
N LEU A 143 14.44 5.82 -5.12
CA LEU A 143 14.36 7.25 -4.85
C LEU A 143 15.36 7.69 -3.76
N ILE A 144 15.48 6.92 -2.68
CA ILE A 144 16.45 7.17 -1.61
C ILE A 144 17.88 7.06 -2.15
N GLY A 145 18.16 6.03 -2.95
CA GLY A 145 19.48 5.85 -3.58
C GLY A 145 19.86 7.02 -4.49
N GLY A 146 18.91 7.57 -5.24
CA GLY A 146 19.11 8.76 -6.07
C GLY A 146 19.45 10.00 -5.25
N PHE A 147 18.67 10.30 -4.21
CA PHE A 147 18.94 11.45 -3.34
C PHE A 147 20.30 11.37 -2.63
N MET A 148 20.72 10.18 -2.20
CA MET A 148 22.02 9.98 -1.55
C MET A 148 23.20 10.17 -2.52
N ASN A 149 23.05 9.77 -3.78
CA ASN A 149 24.07 9.98 -4.81
C ASN A 149 24.23 11.46 -5.18
N ASP A 150 23.12 12.21 -5.26
CA ASP A 150 23.17 13.67 -5.49
C ASP A 150 23.86 14.43 -4.34
N LEU A 151 23.78 13.90 -3.10
CA LEU A 151 24.40 14.50 -1.92
C LEU A 151 25.89 14.15 -1.78
N VAL A 152 26.26 12.90 -2.13
CA VAL A 152 27.64 12.40 -2.05
C VAL A 152 27.98 11.65 -3.36
N PRO A 153 28.56 12.34 -4.36
CA PRO A 153 28.80 11.78 -5.69
C PRO A 153 30.02 10.84 -5.76
N SER A 154 30.59 10.43 -4.63
CA SER A 154 31.80 9.59 -4.60
C SER A 154 31.54 8.10 -4.81
N VAL A 155 30.28 7.66 -4.78
CA VAL A 155 29.87 6.24 -4.85
C VAL A 155 28.73 6.05 -5.84
N SER A 156 28.66 4.89 -6.50
CA SER A 156 27.67 4.62 -7.55
C SER A 156 26.24 4.49 -6.98
N VAL A 157 25.22 4.84 -7.77
CA VAL A 157 23.80 4.71 -7.37
C VAL A 157 23.45 3.26 -7.00
N CYS A 158 24.03 2.28 -7.70
CA CYS A 158 23.82 0.85 -7.43
C CYS A 158 24.30 0.44 -6.04
N GLU A 159 25.44 0.96 -5.59
CA GLU A 159 25.96 0.70 -4.24
C GLU A 159 25.08 1.33 -3.17
N TRP A 160 24.60 2.56 -3.39
CA TRP A 160 23.66 3.22 -2.46
C TRP A 160 22.35 2.44 -2.30
N ILE A 161 21.85 1.84 -3.37
CA ILE A 161 20.65 0.98 -3.33
C ILE A 161 20.91 -0.27 -2.47
N LEU A 162 22.07 -0.92 -2.63
CA LEU A 162 22.44 -2.11 -1.84
C LEU A 162 22.63 -1.77 -0.36
N ILE A 163 23.29 -0.65 -0.05
CA ILE A 163 23.49 -0.16 1.32
C ILE A 163 22.13 0.17 1.96
N THR A 164 21.28 0.91 1.26
CA THR A 164 19.94 1.28 1.75
C THR A 164 19.08 0.05 2.00
N CYS A 165 19.12 -0.93 1.08
CA CYS A 165 18.43 -2.21 1.26
C CYS A 165 18.98 -2.96 2.48
N GLY A 166 20.31 -3.02 2.63
CA GLY A 166 20.97 -3.67 3.77
C GLY A 166 20.72 -3.02 5.12
N VAL A 167 20.40 -1.72 5.17
CA VAL A 167 20.01 -0.98 6.39
C VAL A 167 18.50 -1.12 6.67
N LEU A 168 17.68 -1.05 5.62
CA LEU A 168 16.23 -1.18 5.77
C LEU A 168 15.79 -2.61 6.08
N LEU A 169 16.51 -3.64 5.60
CA LEU A 169 16.23 -5.05 5.89
C LEU A 169 16.22 -5.38 7.39
N PRO A 170 17.27 -5.07 8.18
CA PRO A 170 17.27 -5.29 9.61
C PRO A 170 16.26 -4.38 10.31
N PHE A 171 16.05 -3.15 9.83
CA PHE A 171 15.04 -2.25 10.37
C PHE A 171 13.61 -2.78 10.16
N THR A 172 13.35 -3.43 9.03
CA THR A 172 12.06 -4.09 8.73
C THR A 172 11.89 -5.38 9.54
N TRP A 173 13.00 -5.98 10.00
CA TRP A 173 13.02 -7.15 10.87
C TRP A 173 12.85 -6.81 12.36
N LEU A 174 13.25 -5.60 12.79
CA LEU A 174 12.76 -5.02 14.03
C LEU A 174 11.27 -4.73 13.83
N GLY A 175 10.44 -5.59 14.43
CA GLY A 175 8.99 -5.58 14.27
C GLY A 175 8.35 -4.21 14.48
N THR A 176 7.13 -4.11 13.95
CA THR A 176 6.23 -2.97 14.07
C THR A 176 6.26 -2.39 15.50
N PRO A 177 6.26 -1.05 15.70
CA PRO A 177 6.30 -0.39 17.01
C PRO A 177 5.29 -0.93 18.05
N LYS A 178 4.27 -1.68 17.59
CA LYS A 178 3.32 -2.51 18.36
C LYS A 178 4.00 -3.47 19.36
N ASP A 179 5.22 -3.94 19.10
CA ASP A 179 5.93 -4.88 19.98
C ASP A 179 6.75 -4.20 21.09
N PHE A 180 6.86 -2.85 21.10
CA PHE A 180 7.59 -2.11 22.15
C PHE A 180 6.70 -1.56 23.27
N TRP A 181 5.37 -1.50 23.08
CA TRP A 181 4.41 -0.97 24.07
C TRP A 181 3.85 -2.06 25.00
N GLN A 182 4.75 -2.80 25.66
CA GLN A 182 4.43 -3.56 26.88
C GLN A 182 5.24 -3.07 28.08
N VAL A 183 5.46 -1.76 28.15
CA VAL A 183 5.62 -1.05 29.43
C VAL A 183 4.60 0.06 29.48
#